data_AF-A0A7C5IJG0-F1
#
_entry.id   AF-A0A7C5IJG0-F1
#
_cell.length_a   1.000
_cell.length_b   1.000
_cell.length_c   1.000
_cell.angle_alpha   90.00
_cell.angle_beta   90.00
_cell.angle_gamma   90.00
#
_symmetry.space_group_name_H-M   'P 1'
#
loop_
_entity.id
_entity.type
_entity.pdbx_description
1 polymer ?
#
loop_
_entity_poly.entity_id
_entity_poly.type
_entity_poly.pdbx_seq_one_letter_code
_entity_poly.pdbx_strand_id
1 'polypeptide(L)'
;MVRIAVTTWPDTLDPQKESYAQEIAITQMIYEGLVRLDAKNNLIPGAAEKWETSADGKSMTFHLRAGLKRADGTPLTAKDFEYAYKRLVDPRTAGEYNGLIDDVVGAVEARSLDPTTASEADIQAALDKVGVKATDDQTLTFTFKQPAGYFAYIAYTWVGWPTDPKSVQQDPDAWWSNPALHNGNGPWKIDKWEENKLISFVPNPNYWGPKPKLDRVEFYFISDSAVSF
;
A
#
# COMPACT_ATOMS: atom_id res chain seq x y z
N MET A 1 -3.77 -23.74 10.16
CA MET A 1 -4.41 -23.27 8.92
C MET A 1 -5.74 -22.63 9.28
N VAL A 2 -6.11 -21.55 8.61
CA VAL A 2 -7.45 -20.92 8.69
C VAL A 2 -8.01 -20.77 7.28
N ARG A 3 -9.34 -20.93 7.13
CA ARG A 3 -10.07 -20.70 5.89
C ARG A 3 -11.11 -19.62 6.12
N ILE A 4 -11.28 -18.74 5.14
CA ILE A 4 -12.18 -17.59 5.19
C ILE A 4 -13.02 -17.63 3.91
N ALA A 5 -14.34 -17.64 4.05
CA ALA A 5 -15.23 -17.49 2.91
C ALA A 5 -15.45 -16.00 2.59
N VAL A 6 -15.33 -15.64 1.32
CA VAL A 6 -15.63 -14.32 0.75
C VAL A 6 -16.55 -14.48 -0.45
N THR A 7 -17.39 -13.50 -0.74
CA THR A 7 -18.53 -13.66 -1.67
C THR A 7 -18.17 -13.54 -3.15
N THR A 8 -17.16 -12.73 -3.46
CA THR A 8 -16.88 -12.25 -4.81
C THR A 8 -15.39 -12.15 -5.06
N TRP A 9 -14.95 -12.51 -6.26
CA TRP A 9 -13.57 -12.28 -6.68
C TRP A 9 -13.27 -10.77 -6.70
N PRO A 10 -12.07 -10.31 -6.26
CA PRO A 10 -11.71 -8.90 -6.26
C PRO A 10 -11.68 -8.31 -7.69
N ASP A 11 -12.13 -7.07 -7.84
CA ASP A 11 -12.04 -6.34 -9.11
C ASP A 11 -10.62 -5.79 -9.30
N THR A 12 -9.92 -5.51 -8.21
CA THR A 12 -8.48 -5.21 -8.20
C THR A 12 -7.83 -5.63 -6.88
N LEU A 13 -6.52 -5.88 -6.90
CA LEU A 13 -5.67 -6.04 -5.71
C LEU A 13 -4.47 -5.08 -5.73
N ASP A 14 -4.64 -3.95 -6.43
CA ASP A 14 -3.67 -2.87 -6.48
C ASP A 14 -3.92 -1.91 -5.30
N PRO A 15 -2.98 -1.75 -4.34
CA PRO A 15 -3.21 -0.91 -3.17
C PRO A 15 -3.55 0.56 -3.47
N GLN A 16 -3.16 1.09 -4.62
CA GLN A 16 -3.50 2.46 -5.03
C GLN A 16 -4.79 2.56 -5.86
N LYS A 17 -5.46 1.44 -6.19
CA LYS A 17 -6.75 1.42 -6.90
C LYS A 17 -7.88 0.76 -6.11
N GLU A 18 -7.59 -0.14 -5.18
CA GLU A 18 -8.60 -0.89 -4.43
C GLU A 18 -9.47 0.01 -3.55
N SER A 19 -10.75 -0.32 -3.48
CA SER A 19 -11.78 0.47 -2.78
C SER A 19 -12.61 -0.35 -1.80
N TYR A 20 -12.64 -1.67 -1.96
CA TYR A 20 -13.53 -2.54 -1.19
C TYR A 20 -12.81 -3.19 -0.02
N ALA A 21 -13.50 -3.25 1.14
CA ALA A 21 -12.96 -3.84 2.36
C ALA A 21 -12.47 -5.29 2.18
N GLN A 22 -13.09 -6.05 1.26
CA GLN A 22 -12.65 -7.40 0.92
C GLN A 22 -11.29 -7.40 0.22
N GLU A 23 -11.08 -6.53 -0.78
CA GLU A 23 -9.80 -6.38 -1.49
C GLU A 23 -8.71 -6.02 -0.49
N ILE A 24 -8.97 -4.99 0.32
CA ILE A 24 -8.08 -4.51 1.38
C ILE A 24 -7.74 -5.62 2.38
N ALA A 25 -8.71 -6.47 2.75
CA ALA A 25 -8.45 -7.60 3.66
C ALA A 25 -7.53 -8.66 3.04
N ILE A 26 -7.58 -8.86 1.72
CA ILE A 26 -6.72 -9.78 0.98
C ILE A 26 -5.31 -9.17 0.85
N THR A 27 -5.21 -7.92 0.43
CA THR A 27 -3.93 -7.21 0.23
C THR A 27 -3.22 -6.89 1.55
N GLN A 28 -3.93 -6.69 2.66
CA GLN A 28 -3.35 -6.54 4.00
C GLN A 28 -2.53 -7.77 4.44
N MET A 29 -2.77 -8.94 3.84
CA MET A 29 -1.94 -10.12 4.07
C MET A 29 -0.53 -9.93 3.48
N ILE A 30 -0.44 -9.24 2.35
CA ILE A 30 0.73 -9.12 1.47
C ILE A 30 1.54 -7.85 1.77
N TYR A 31 0.89 -6.77 2.21
CA TYR A 31 1.51 -5.46 2.37
C TYR A 31 1.41 -4.94 3.81
N GLU A 32 2.35 -4.06 4.17
CA GLU A 32 2.32 -3.31 5.42
C GLU A 32 2.74 -1.85 5.18
N GLY A 33 1.96 -0.93 5.74
CA GLY A 33 2.22 0.50 5.67
C GLY A 33 3.27 1.00 6.66
N LEU A 34 3.40 2.32 6.74
CA LEU A 34 4.33 3.01 7.65
C LEU A 34 3.98 2.71 9.11
N VAL A 35 2.69 2.66 9.43
CA VAL A 35 2.16 2.44 10.78
C VAL A 35 1.04 1.40 10.75
N ARG A 36 0.63 0.93 11.93
CA ARG A 36 -0.45 -0.03 12.13
C ARG A 36 -1.41 0.48 13.21
N LEU A 37 -2.56 -0.17 13.33
CA LEU A 37 -3.43 -0.04 14.50
C LEU A 37 -3.31 -1.26 15.40
N ASP A 38 -3.29 -1.02 16.72
CA ASP A 38 -3.50 -2.09 17.70
C ASP A 38 -4.99 -2.44 17.85
N ALA A 39 -5.30 -3.45 18.67
CA ALA A 39 -6.67 -3.90 18.92
C ALA A 39 -7.58 -2.84 19.60
N LYS A 40 -7.02 -1.71 20.05
CA LYS A 40 -7.72 -0.57 20.64
C LYS A 40 -7.76 0.63 19.70
N ASN A 41 -7.36 0.47 18.43
CA ASN A 41 -7.24 1.51 17.41
C ASN A 41 -6.22 2.61 17.74
N ASN A 42 -5.20 2.29 18.54
CA ASN A 42 -4.05 3.19 18.71
C ASN A 42 -3.06 2.97 17.57
N LEU A 43 -2.49 4.07 17.07
CA LEU A 43 -1.37 4.02 16.14
C LEU A 43 -0.14 3.41 16.81
N ILE A 44 0.42 2.41 16.16
CA ILE A 44 1.66 1.75 16.57
C ILE A 44 2.64 1.66 15.38
N PRO A 45 3.95 1.53 15.63
CA PRO A 45 4.94 1.32 14.59
C PRO A 45 4.63 0.14 13.64
N GLY A 46 4.77 0.38 12.33
CA GLY A 46 4.71 -0.59 11.24
C GLY A 46 6.09 -0.73 10.60
N ALA A 47 6.19 -0.51 9.29
CA ALA A 47 7.47 -0.39 8.60
C ALA A 47 8.32 0.78 9.12
N ALA A 48 7.67 1.87 9.56
CA ALA A 48 8.31 2.91 10.35
C ALA A 48 8.41 2.47 11.82
N GLU A 49 9.58 2.65 12.43
CA GLU A 49 9.79 2.41 13.86
C GLU A 49 9.31 3.58 14.73
N LYS A 50 9.30 4.80 14.17
CA LYS A 50 8.77 6.01 14.78
C LYS A 50 8.42 7.06 13.72
N TRP A 51 7.67 8.08 14.13
CA TRP A 51 7.43 9.27 13.34
C TRP A 51 7.40 10.51 14.22
N GLU A 52 7.67 11.66 13.62
CA GLU A 52 7.74 12.96 14.29
C GLU A 52 6.92 13.97 13.48
N THR A 53 6.22 14.87 14.17
CA THR A 53 5.48 15.97 13.55
C THR A 53 6.20 17.28 13.87
N SER A 54 6.39 18.14 12.86
CA SER A 54 7.00 19.45 13.06
C SER A 54 6.19 20.31 14.03
N ALA A 55 6.83 21.30 14.66
CA ALA A 55 6.18 22.16 15.64
C ALA A 55 4.98 22.95 15.06
N ASP A 56 5.02 23.27 13.76
CA ASP A 56 3.92 23.94 13.05
C ASP A 56 2.88 22.96 12.47
N GLY A 57 3.07 21.64 12.64
CA GLY A 57 2.19 20.59 12.14
C GLY A 57 2.22 20.40 10.62
N LYS A 58 3.08 21.13 9.89
CA LYS A 58 3.12 21.13 8.42
C LYS A 58 4.08 20.10 7.82
N SER A 59 4.77 19.32 8.63
CA SER A 59 5.57 18.21 8.17
C SER A 59 5.48 17.02 9.12
N MET A 60 5.54 15.82 8.56
CA MET A 60 5.63 14.57 9.31
C MET A 60 6.74 13.71 8.71
N THR A 61 7.70 13.31 9.54
CA THR A 61 8.82 12.46 9.12
C THR A 61 8.68 11.07 9.74
N PHE A 62 8.70 10.05 8.90
CA PHE A 62 8.71 8.65 9.28
C PHE A 62 10.12 8.09 9.16
N HIS A 63 10.57 7.39 10.21
CA HIS A 63 11.84 6.70 10.23
C HIS A 63 11.59 5.20 10.07
N LEU A 64 12.00 4.64 8.94
CA LEU A 64 11.88 3.23 8.61
C LEU A 64 12.88 2.38 9.36
N ARG A 65 12.45 1.16 9.70
CA ARG A 65 13.31 0.12 10.24
C ARG A 65 14.47 -0.18 9.29
N ALA A 66 15.63 -0.48 9.86
CA ALA A 66 16.77 -0.94 9.08
C ALA A 66 16.51 -2.34 8.51
N GLY A 67 16.94 -2.59 7.26
CA GLY A 67 16.93 -3.92 6.66
C GLY A 67 15.56 -4.47 6.29
N LEU A 68 14.56 -3.60 6.06
CA LEU A 68 13.28 -4.02 5.50
C LEU A 68 13.46 -4.71 4.15
N LYS A 69 12.63 -5.72 3.91
CA LYS A 69 12.66 -6.54 2.71
C LYS A 69 11.26 -6.80 2.18
N ARG A 70 11.17 -7.00 0.87
CA ARG A 70 10.01 -7.58 0.20
C ARG A 70 9.98 -9.10 0.37
N ALA A 71 8.90 -9.73 -0.09
CA ALA A 71 8.69 -11.17 0.00
C ALA A 71 9.78 -11.99 -0.73
N ASP A 72 10.32 -11.47 -1.84
CA ASP A 72 11.45 -12.07 -2.56
C ASP A 72 12.82 -11.85 -1.89
N GLY A 73 12.89 -11.05 -0.84
CA GLY A 73 14.11 -10.72 -0.10
C GLY A 73 14.85 -9.48 -0.60
N THR A 74 14.37 -8.82 -1.66
CA THR A 74 14.93 -7.55 -2.12
C THR A 74 14.71 -6.44 -1.09
N PRO A 75 15.62 -5.45 -0.99
CA PRO A 75 15.48 -4.36 -0.03
C PRO A 75 14.20 -3.54 -0.26
N LEU A 76 13.56 -3.12 0.83
CA LEU A 76 12.47 -2.15 0.84
C LEU A 76 12.96 -0.87 1.54
N THR A 77 12.70 0.29 0.93
CA THR A 77 13.25 1.59 1.32
C THR A 77 12.17 2.68 1.32
N ALA A 78 12.50 3.85 1.84
CA ALA A 78 11.62 5.03 1.81
C ALA A 78 11.20 5.42 0.38
N LYS A 79 12.03 5.14 -0.64
CA LYS A 79 11.70 5.41 -2.04
C LYS A 79 10.50 4.59 -2.53
N ASP A 80 10.28 3.42 -1.97
CA ASP A 80 9.16 2.55 -2.35
C ASP A 80 7.83 3.10 -1.82
N PHE A 81 7.86 3.71 -0.63
CA PHE A 81 6.73 4.45 -0.09
C PHE A 81 6.53 5.79 -0.83
N GLU A 82 7.60 6.54 -1.14
CA GLU A 82 7.50 7.74 -1.99
C GLU A 82 6.84 7.41 -3.33
N TYR A 83 7.24 6.31 -3.96
CA TYR A 83 6.62 5.82 -5.19
C TYR A 83 5.13 5.51 -5.00
N ALA A 84 4.76 4.75 -3.97
CA ALA A 84 3.37 4.40 -3.71
C ALA A 84 2.46 5.62 -3.53
N TYR A 85 2.87 6.61 -2.73
CA TYR A 85 2.10 7.83 -2.53
C TYR A 85 2.05 8.73 -3.77
N LYS A 86 3.12 8.78 -4.57
CA LYS A 86 3.07 9.50 -5.86
C LYS A 86 2.17 8.80 -6.85
N ARG A 87 2.23 7.47 -6.92
CA ARG A 87 1.36 6.66 -7.77
C ARG A 87 -0.12 6.78 -7.39
N LEU A 88 -0.43 6.95 -6.11
CA LEU A 88 -1.78 7.19 -5.61
C LEU A 88 -2.42 8.44 -6.25
N VAL A 89 -1.66 9.51 -6.43
CA VAL A 89 -2.13 10.78 -7.03
C VAL A 89 -1.71 10.95 -8.48
N ASP A 90 -1.13 9.92 -9.09
CA ASP A 90 -0.89 9.91 -10.52
C ASP A 90 -2.24 9.82 -11.26
N PRO A 91 -2.59 10.80 -12.10
CA PRO A 91 -3.87 10.81 -12.81
C PRO A 91 -4.05 9.60 -13.73
N ARG A 92 -2.96 8.91 -14.10
CA ARG A 92 -2.99 7.69 -14.91
C ARG A 92 -3.36 6.44 -14.10
N THR A 93 -3.16 6.46 -12.78
CA THR A 93 -3.58 5.35 -11.90
C THR A 93 -5.10 5.37 -11.71
N ALA A 94 -5.69 6.55 -11.54
CA ALA A 94 -7.14 6.75 -11.40
C ALA A 94 -7.82 5.98 -10.25
N GLY A 95 -7.15 5.78 -9.11
CA GLY A 95 -7.75 5.19 -7.91
C GLY A 95 -8.68 6.14 -7.17
N GLU A 96 -9.78 5.64 -6.59
CA GLU A 96 -10.85 6.47 -6.01
C GLU A 96 -10.46 7.15 -4.69
N TYR A 97 -9.53 6.58 -3.93
CA TYR A 97 -9.08 7.10 -2.64
C TYR A 97 -7.89 8.07 -2.73
N ASN A 98 -7.56 8.56 -3.92
CA ASN A 98 -6.46 9.51 -4.13
C ASN A 98 -6.60 10.82 -3.30
N GLY A 99 -7.83 11.22 -3.00
CA GLY A 99 -8.15 12.41 -2.20
C GLY A 99 -7.78 12.30 -0.71
N LEU A 100 -7.45 11.10 -0.21
CA LEU A 100 -7.04 10.92 1.20
C LEU A 100 -5.78 11.70 1.55
N ILE A 101 -4.94 12.04 0.55
CA ILE A 101 -3.70 12.80 0.76
C ILE A 101 -3.78 14.23 0.23
N ASP A 102 -4.98 14.79 0.04
CA ASP A 102 -5.17 16.14 -0.51
C ASP A 102 -4.46 17.24 0.26
N ASP A 103 -4.20 17.05 1.56
CA ASP A 103 -3.46 18.02 2.38
C ASP A 103 -1.94 18.01 2.11
N VAL A 104 -1.41 16.98 1.46
CA VAL A 104 -0.03 16.94 0.99
C VAL A 104 0.16 17.98 -0.12
N VAL A 105 1.23 18.76 -0.03
CA VAL A 105 1.57 19.77 -1.06
C VAL A 105 1.63 19.10 -2.44
N GLY A 106 1.02 19.70 -3.47
CA GLY A 106 1.07 19.20 -4.85
C GLY A 106 0.16 18.00 -5.16
N ALA A 107 -0.46 17.36 -4.16
CA ALA A 107 -1.28 16.17 -4.38
C ALA A 107 -2.52 16.45 -5.23
N VAL A 108 -3.26 17.53 -4.91
CA VAL A 108 -4.45 17.95 -5.67
C VAL A 108 -4.07 18.33 -7.10
N GLU A 109 -2.98 19.09 -7.26
CA GLU A 109 -2.49 19.54 -8.55
C GLU A 109 -2.11 18.37 -9.46
N ALA A 110 -1.44 17.33 -8.92
CA ALA A 110 -1.09 16.13 -9.67
C ALA A 110 -2.33 15.33 -10.09
N ARG A 111 -3.21 14.97 -9.14
CA ARG A 111 -4.36 14.10 -9.43
C ARG A 111 -5.44 14.76 -10.28
N SER A 112 -5.46 16.09 -10.37
CA SER A 112 -6.46 16.84 -11.15
C SER A 112 -6.05 17.05 -12.61
N LEU A 113 -4.84 16.64 -13.00
CA LEU A 113 -4.46 16.63 -14.41
C LEU A 113 -5.30 15.61 -15.18
N ASP A 114 -5.64 15.95 -16.42
CA ASP A 114 -6.27 15.02 -17.35
C ASP A 114 -5.18 14.25 -18.11
N PRO A 115 -5.04 12.93 -17.92
CA PRO A 115 -4.00 12.14 -18.55
C PRO A 115 -4.18 12.00 -20.07
N THR A 116 -5.34 12.39 -20.61
CA THR A 116 -5.61 12.38 -22.06
C THR A 116 -5.14 13.65 -22.77
N THR A 117 -4.87 14.72 -22.02
CA THR A 117 -4.46 16.03 -22.57
C THR A 117 -3.15 16.56 -22.00
N ALA A 118 -2.79 16.21 -20.77
CA ALA A 118 -1.50 16.54 -20.18
C ALA A 118 -0.39 15.69 -20.80
N SER A 119 0.78 16.30 -21.06
CA SER A 119 1.93 15.53 -21.52
C SER A 119 2.53 14.68 -20.38
N GLU A 120 3.21 13.60 -20.73
CA GLU A 120 4.00 12.80 -19.79
C GLU A 120 4.96 13.65 -18.94
N ALA A 121 5.57 14.68 -19.55
CA ALA A 121 6.45 15.61 -18.87
C ALA A 121 5.71 16.50 -17.86
N ASP A 122 4.49 16.94 -18.19
CA ASP A 122 3.67 17.75 -17.29
C ASP A 122 3.19 16.93 -16.08
N ILE A 123 2.75 15.69 -16.32
CA ILE A 123 2.35 14.76 -15.26
C ILE A 123 3.55 14.49 -14.34
N GLN A 124 4.71 14.16 -14.89
CA GLN A 124 5.92 13.95 -14.09
C GLN A 124 6.32 15.19 -13.30
N ALA A 125 6.26 16.38 -13.92
CA ALA A 125 6.57 17.63 -13.24
C ALA A 125 5.59 17.97 -12.11
N ALA A 126 4.33 17.54 -12.20
CA ALA A 126 3.37 17.65 -11.10
C ALA A 126 3.66 16.64 -9.99
N LEU A 127 3.95 15.38 -10.33
CA LEU A 127 4.32 14.33 -9.37
C LEU A 127 5.61 14.66 -8.60
N ASP A 128 6.57 15.32 -9.23
CA ASP A 128 7.82 15.77 -8.58
C ASP A 128 7.58 16.87 -7.54
N LYS A 129 6.46 17.60 -7.63
CA LYS A 129 6.04 18.62 -6.66
C LYS A 129 5.21 18.03 -5.51
N VAL A 130 4.79 16.78 -5.60
CA VAL A 130 4.06 16.10 -4.51
C VAL A 130 4.98 16.02 -3.29
N GLY A 131 4.51 16.55 -2.17
CA GLY A 131 5.25 16.75 -0.93
C GLY A 131 5.52 15.47 -0.14
N VAL A 132 5.92 14.40 -0.81
CA VAL A 132 6.38 13.13 -0.23
C VAL A 132 7.79 12.90 -0.72
N LYS A 133 8.76 12.82 0.20
CA LYS A 133 10.17 12.73 -0.17
C LYS A 133 10.94 11.73 0.69
N ALA A 134 11.56 10.75 0.04
CA ALA A 134 12.62 9.96 0.61
C ALA A 134 13.93 10.75 0.53
N THR A 135 14.51 11.10 1.67
CA THR A 135 15.81 11.82 1.73
C THR A 135 16.99 10.85 1.77
N ASP A 136 16.75 9.65 2.26
CA ASP A 136 17.64 8.49 2.23
C ASP A 136 16.77 7.21 2.18
N ASP A 137 17.38 6.04 2.34
CA ASP A 137 16.66 4.76 2.27
C ASP A 137 15.71 4.51 3.45
N GLN A 138 15.81 5.28 4.53
CA GLN A 138 15.06 5.08 5.77
C GLN A 138 14.24 6.29 6.23
N THR A 139 14.36 7.45 5.59
CA THR A 139 13.71 8.68 6.02
C THR A 139 12.73 9.17 4.97
N LEU A 140 11.43 9.10 5.29
CA LEU A 140 10.34 9.58 4.45
C LEU A 140 9.66 10.78 5.10
N THR A 141 9.63 11.91 4.40
CA THR A 141 9.03 13.16 4.90
C THR A 141 7.84 13.56 4.05
N PHE A 142 6.73 13.86 4.73
CA PHE A 142 5.54 14.49 4.16
C PHE A 142 5.56 15.98 4.47
N THR A 143 5.12 16.79 3.50
CA THR A 143 4.93 18.24 3.64
C THR A 143 3.49 18.59 3.33
N PHE A 144 2.84 19.33 4.21
CA PHE A 144 1.42 19.63 4.16
C PHE A 144 1.15 21.11 3.88
N LYS A 145 0.06 21.40 3.19
CA LYS A 145 -0.43 22.76 2.92
C LYS A 145 -0.83 23.49 4.22
N GLN A 146 -1.30 22.72 5.19
CA GLN A 146 -1.82 23.16 6.49
C GLN A 146 -1.48 22.12 7.57
N PRO A 147 -1.56 22.48 8.86
CA PRO A 147 -1.26 21.54 9.93
C PRO A 147 -2.12 20.27 9.82
N ALA A 148 -1.50 19.10 9.68
CA ALA A 148 -2.18 17.83 9.40
C ALA A 148 -1.76 16.74 10.41
N GLY A 149 -1.97 16.98 11.71
CA GLY A 149 -1.60 16.03 12.77
C GLY A 149 -2.31 14.67 12.67
N TYR A 150 -3.44 14.61 11.97
CA TYR A 150 -4.17 13.37 11.71
C TYR A 150 -3.50 12.47 10.65
N PHE A 151 -2.48 12.95 9.94
CA PHE A 151 -1.89 12.25 8.80
C PHE A 151 -1.31 10.88 9.18
N ALA A 152 -0.92 10.64 10.44
CA ALA A 152 -0.49 9.32 10.87
C ALA A 152 -1.62 8.27 10.74
N TYR A 153 -2.89 8.65 10.87
CA TYR A 153 -4.04 7.76 10.59
C TYR A 153 -4.26 7.56 9.09
N ILE A 154 -3.94 8.54 8.24
CA ILE A 154 -3.92 8.36 6.79
C ILE A 154 -2.77 7.42 6.39
N ALA A 155 -1.61 7.54 7.04
CA ALA A 155 -0.45 6.69 6.80
C ALA A 155 -0.65 5.22 7.24
N TYR A 156 -1.70 4.95 8.01
CA TYR A 156 -2.15 3.60 8.33
C TYR A 156 -2.93 2.94 7.18
N THR A 157 -3.66 3.73 6.37
CA THR A 157 -4.54 3.15 5.35
C THR A 157 -3.76 2.50 4.20
N TRP A 158 -4.44 1.62 3.47
CA TRP A 158 -3.85 0.79 2.43
C TRP A 158 -3.25 1.57 1.26
N VAL A 159 -3.74 2.80 1.03
CA VAL A 159 -3.31 3.65 -0.10
C VAL A 159 -1.82 3.94 -0.11
N GLY A 160 -1.17 3.89 1.06
CA GLY A 160 0.27 4.10 1.25
C GLY A 160 1.11 2.84 1.26
N TRP A 161 0.53 1.66 1.01
CA TRP A 161 1.29 0.41 0.99
C TRP A 161 2.30 0.37 -0.17
N PRO A 162 3.53 -0.12 0.07
CA PRO A 162 4.62 0.02 -0.89
C PRO A 162 4.51 -1.00 -2.02
N THR A 163 3.92 -0.57 -3.13
CA THR A 163 3.86 -1.35 -4.37
C THR A 163 5.25 -1.42 -5.03
N ASP A 164 5.66 -2.60 -5.51
CA ASP A 164 6.94 -2.78 -6.20
C ASP A 164 6.90 -2.14 -7.61
N PRO A 165 7.71 -1.09 -7.88
CA PRO A 165 7.73 -0.45 -9.20
C PRO A 165 8.09 -1.42 -10.32
N LYS A 166 8.89 -2.47 -10.04
CA LYS A 166 9.26 -3.48 -11.03
C LYS A 166 8.07 -4.35 -11.42
N SER A 167 7.21 -4.68 -10.46
CA SER A 167 5.98 -5.42 -10.71
C SER A 167 5.02 -4.62 -11.58
N VAL A 168 4.82 -3.35 -11.24
CA VAL A 168 3.96 -2.43 -12.03
C VAL A 168 4.53 -2.28 -13.44
N GLN A 169 5.84 -2.12 -13.60
CA GLN A 169 6.45 -1.95 -14.93
C GLN A 169 6.30 -3.19 -15.84
N GLN A 170 6.27 -4.39 -15.26
CA GLN A 170 6.11 -5.62 -16.03
C GLN A 170 4.72 -5.73 -16.68
N ASP A 171 3.69 -5.25 -15.99
CA ASP A 171 2.32 -5.23 -16.48
C ASP A 171 1.54 -4.03 -15.91
N PRO A 172 1.71 -2.83 -16.49
CA PRO A 172 1.17 -1.58 -15.90
C PRO A 172 -0.33 -1.59 -15.67
N ASP A 173 -1.07 -2.33 -16.50
CA ASP A 173 -2.53 -2.36 -16.48
C ASP A 173 -3.07 -3.50 -15.60
N ALA A 174 -2.38 -4.65 -15.55
CA ALA A 174 -2.90 -5.87 -14.94
C ALA A 174 -1.95 -6.57 -13.95
N TRP A 175 -0.85 -5.94 -13.50
CA TRP A 175 0.10 -6.55 -12.55
C TRP A 175 -0.57 -7.13 -11.30
N TRP A 176 -1.61 -6.46 -10.82
CA TRP A 176 -2.40 -6.81 -9.64
C TRP A 176 -3.21 -8.10 -9.81
N SER A 177 -3.36 -8.61 -11.03
CA SER A 177 -4.05 -9.86 -11.33
C SER A 177 -3.09 -11.06 -11.39
N ASN A 178 -1.78 -10.80 -11.30
CA ASN A 178 -0.74 -11.81 -11.41
C ASN A 178 -0.13 -12.10 -10.03
N PRO A 179 -0.32 -13.30 -9.46
CA PRO A 179 0.20 -13.65 -8.13
C PRO A 179 1.73 -13.52 -8.03
N ALA A 180 2.47 -13.70 -9.12
CA ALA A 180 3.93 -13.56 -9.13
C ALA A 180 4.41 -12.11 -9.02
N LEU A 181 3.55 -11.14 -9.31
CA LEU A 181 3.86 -9.71 -9.27
C LEU A 181 3.50 -9.06 -7.93
N HIS A 182 2.84 -9.78 -7.03
CA HIS A 182 2.60 -9.33 -5.65
C HIS A 182 3.83 -9.49 -4.75
N ASN A 183 4.79 -8.57 -4.90
CA ASN A 183 6.03 -8.55 -4.12
C ASN A 183 5.95 -7.57 -2.92
N GLY A 184 5.02 -7.81 -2.00
CA GLY A 184 4.82 -6.96 -0.83
C GLY A 184 5.80 -7.20 0.32
N ASN A 185 5.63 -6.45 1.40
CA ASN A 185 6.46 -6.46 2.61
C ASN A 185 5.75 -6.97 3.87
N GLY A 186 4.51 -7.47 3.72
CA GLY A 186 3.66 -7.92 4.82
C GLY A 186 4.01 -9.30 5.36
N PRO A 187 3.23 -9.78 6.36
CA PRO A 187 3.49 -11.03 7.08
C PRO A 187 3.27 -12.29 6.24
N TRP A 188 2.55 -12.20 5.12
CA TRP A 188 2.24 -13.31 4.23
C TRP A 188 2.68 -13.04 2.80
N LYS A 189 2.79 -14.11 2.03
CA LYS A 189 2.93 -14.07 0.57
C LYS A 189 1.97 -15.06 -0.07
N ILE A 190 1.60 -14.82 -1.32
CA ILE A 190 0.73 -15.72 -2.07
C ILE A 190 1.47 -17.04 -2.32
N ASP A 191 0.76 -18.14 -2.08
CA ASP A 191 1.19 -19.51 -2.39
C ASP A 191 0.41 -20.10 -3.56
N LYS A 192 -0.90 -19.83 -3.62
CA LYS A 192 -1.78 -20.37 -4.65
C LYS A 192 -2.84 -19.35 -5.03
N TRP A 193 -3.17 -19.32 -6.31
CA TRP A 193 -4.17 -18.43 -6.88
C TRP A 193 -4.96 -19.20 -7.93
N GLU A 194 -6.23 -19.47 -7.63
CA GLU A 194 -7.20 -20.07 -8.53
C GLU A 194 -8.33 -19.07 -8.69
N GLU A 195 -8.39 -18.43 -9.86
CA GLU A 195 -9.36 -17.36 -10.14
C GLU A 195 -10.79 -17.82 -9.89
N ASN A 196 -11.60 -16.94 -9.29
CA ASN A 196 -12.97 -17.19 -8.84
C ASN A 196 -13.14 -18.35 -7.85
N LYS A 197 -12.06 -18.85 -7.24
CA LYS A 197 -12.12 -20.02 -6.34
C LYS A 197 -11.33 -19.86 -5.06
N LEU A 198 -10.04 -19.52 -5.14
CA LEU A 198 -9.14 -19.53 -3.98
C LEU A 198 -7.95 -18.59 -4.16
N ILE A 199 -7.62 -17.82 -3.13
CA ILE A 199 -6.28 -17.27 -2.93
C ILE A 199 -5.74 -17.81 -1.60
N SER A 200 -4.58 -18.46 -1.64
CA SER A 200 -3.92 -19.02 -0.45
C SER A 200 -2.60 -18.32 -0.17
N PHE A 201 -2.31 -18.20 1.12
CA PHE A 201 -1.17 -17.46 1.66
C PHE A 201 -0.34 -18.35 2.56
N VAL A 202 0.99 -18.19 2.50
CA VAL A 202 1.97 -18.80 3.42
C VAL A 202 2.82 -17.72 4.08
N PRO A 203 3.41 -17.98 5.25
CA PRO A 203 4.21 -16.98 5.95
C PRO A 203 5.32 -16.41 5.07
N ASN A 204 5.48 -15.09 5.10
CA ASN A 204 6.60 -14.42 4.45
C ASN A 204 7.88 -14.58 5.30
N PRO A 205 8.88 -15.35 4.85
CA PRO A 205 10.12 -15.54 5.61
C PRO A 205 10.92 -14.23 5.78
N ASN A 206 10.67 -13.22 4.94
CA ASN A 206 11.36 -11.93 4.96
C ASN A 206 10.65 -10.83 5.76
N TYR A 207 9.43 -11.06 6.26
CA TYR A 207 8.71 -10.08 7.09
C TYR A 207 9.54 -9.68 8.34
N TRP A 208 9.67 -8.39 8.62
CA TRP A 208 10.51 -7.93 9.74
C TRP A 208 9.91 -8.25 11.12
N GLY A 209 8.58 -8.33 11.20
CA GLY A 209 7.85 -8.46 12.46
C GLY A 209 7.69 -9.91 12.94
N PRO A 210 6.90 -10.12 14.01
CA PRO A 210 6.56 -11.46 14.49
C PRO A 210 5.99 -12.31 13.36
N LYS A 211 6.55 -13.51 13.18
CA LYS A 211 6.09 -14.42 12.13
C LYS A 211 4.68 -14.95 12.46
N PRO A 212 3.84 -15.16 11.44
CA PRO A 212 2.57 -15.84 11.64
C PRO A 212 2.77 -17.20 12.33
N LYS A 213 1.91 -17.50 13.30
CA LYS A 213 1.87 -18.83 13.97
C LYS A 213 1.10 -19.88 13.16
N LEU A 214 0.38 -19.44 12.13
CA LEU A 214 -0.38 -20.28 11.22
C LEU A 214 0.49 -20.55 10.00
N ASP A 215 0.49 -21.80 9.52
CA ASP A 215 1.25 -22.16 8.31
C ASP A 215 0.57 -21.70 7.02
N ARG A 216 -0.73 -21.38 7.08
CA ARG A 216 -1.55 -21.08 5.91
C ARG A 216 -2.84 -20.33 6.25
N VAL A 217 -3.21 -19.40 5.39
CA VAL A 217 -4.54 -18.76 5.32
C VAL A 217 -5.10 -18.92 3.91
N GLU A 218 -6.38 -19.24 3.78
CA GLU A 218 -7.06 -19.45 2.51
C GLU A 218 -8.33 -18.60 2.43
N PHE A 219 -8.45 -17.80 1.38
CA PHE A 219 -9.67 -17.08 1.02
C PHE A 219 -10.38 -17.85 -0.08
N TYR A 220 -11.57 -18.36 0.21
CA TYR A 220 -12.42 -19.07 -0.75
C TYR A 220 -13.52 -18.15 -1.26
N PHE A 221 -13.69 -18.11 -2.57
CA PHE A 221 -14.67 -17.27 -3.24
C PHE A 221 -15.94 -18.08 -3.50
N ILE A 222 -16.97 -17.82 -2.70
CA ILE A 222 -18.20 -18.61 -2.65
C ILE A 222 -19.38 -17.65 -2.77
N SER A 223 -20.07 -17.68 -3.91
CA SER A 223 -21.22 -16.82 -4.18
C SER A 223 -22.53 -17.33 -3.55
N ASP A 224 -22.62 -18.62 -3.20
CA ASP A 224 -23.79 -19.22 -2.57
C ASP A 224 -23.58 -19.35 -1.05
N SER A 225 -24.38 -18.61 -0.27
CA SER A 225 -24.31 -18.63 1.19
C SER A 225 -24.67 -19.98 1.81
N ALA A 226 -25.37 -20.87 1.10
CA ALA A 226 -25.74 -22.20 1.59
C ALA A 226 -24.55 -23.16 1.75
N VAL A 227 -23.40 -22.84 1.14
CA VAL A 227 -22.17 -23.66 1.19
C VAL A 227 -20.97 -22.91 1.79
N SER A 228 -21.22 -21.74 2.39
CA SER A 228 -20.21 -20.95 3.12
C SER A 228 -19.87 -21.58 4.48
N PHE A 229 -18.65 -21.36 4.99
CA PHE A 229 -18.11 -21.95 6.23
C PHE A 229 -17.42 -20.93 7.11
#